data_AF-A0A7S3M1Y1-F1
#
_entry.id   AF-A0A7S3M1Y1-F1
#
_cell.length_a   1.000
_cell.length_b   1.000
_cell.length_c   1.000
_cell.angle_alpha   90.00
_cell.angle_beta   90.00
_cell.angle_gamma   90.00
#
_symmetry.space_group_name_H-M   'P 1'
#
loop_
_entity.id
_entity.type
_entity.pdbx_description
1 polymer ?
#
loop_
_entity_poly.entity_id
_entity_poly.type
_entity_poly.pdbx_seq_one_letter_code
_entity_poly.pdbx_strand_id
1 'polypeptide(L)'
;WGGKQSFGGGVAGGKGKGKGRVGDGGPVFVGTISALGPKFGFIDCPQVMAQYGSGVSVPSVALCGFSVGDMIDFELTVSDQGQPQTYSVKPHSGDNQFAA
;
A
#
# COMPACT_ATOMS: atom_id res chain seq x y z
N TRP A 1 -23.37 49.07 23.06
CA TRP A 1 -23.76 48.58 21.72
C TRP A 1 -22.64 47.70 21.21
N GLY A 2 -22.74 46.38 21.21
CA GLY A 2 -23.67 45.55 20.41
C GLY A 2 -22.84 44.96 19.26
N GLY A 3 -22.72 43.65 19.03
CA GLY A 3 -23.51 42.54 19.50
C GLY A 3 -22.76 41.21 19.37
N LYS A 4 -23.33 40.24 20.07
CA LYS A 4 -22.98 38.84 20.20
C LYS A 4 -23.73 38.05 19.12
N GLN A 5 -23.07 37.11 18.46
CA GLN A 5 -23.75 36.00 17.78
C GLN A 5 -22.83 34.76 17.67
N SER A 6 -23.24 33.71 18.40
CA SER A 6 -22.93 32.29 18.16
C SER A 6 -23.52 31.84 16.83
N PHE A 7 -23.00 30.75 16.22
CA PHE A 7 -23.65 29.49 15.81
C PHE A 7 -22.49 28.64 15.23
N GLY A 8 -22.12 27.49 15.77
CA GLY A 8 -22.79 26.21 15.55
C GLY A 8 -22.06 25.43 14.44
N GLY A 9 -21.55 24.23 14.74
CA GLY A 9 -21.10 23.29 13.72
C GLY A 9 -19.73 22.67 13.98
N GLY A 10 -19.68 21.69 14.87
CA GLY A 10 -18.55 20.76 14.89
C GLY A 10 -18.50 19.99 13.58
N VAL A 11 -17.37 20.08 12.87
CA VAL A 11 -16.98 19.05 11.90
C VAL A 11 -16.07 18.06 12.62
N ALA A 12 -16.71 17.09 13.27
CA ALA A 12 -16.14 15.79 13.48
C ALA A 12 -15.93 15.15 12.09
N GLY A 13 -14.77 15.40 11.50
CA GLY A 13 -14.29 14.75 10.28
C GLY A 13 -13.09 13.88 10.62
N GLY A 14 -13.29 12.88 11.48
CA GLY A 14 -12.32 11.81 11.63
C GLY A 14 -12.29 10.98 10.35
N LYS A 15 -11.11 10.86 9.72
CA LYS A 15 -10.84 9.75 8.81
C LYS A 15 -9.34 9.45 8.80
N GLY A 16 -8.99 8.30 9.38
CA GLY A 16 -7.74 7.62 9.04
C GLY A 16 -6.53 7.90 9.91
N LYS A 17 -6.64 7.79 11.24
CA LYS A 17 -5.52 7.19 12.00
C LYS A 17 -5.42 5.73 11.55
N GLY A 18 -4.78 5.49 10.41
CA GLY A 18 -4.18 4.21 10.08
C GLY A 18 -2.96 4.01 10.97
N LYS A 19 -3.13 3.99 12.29
CA LYS A 19 -2.20 3.29 13.18
C LYS A 19 -2.47 1.80 12.98
N GLY A 20 -2.12 1.30 11.80
CA GLY A 20 -1.89 -0.11 11.61
C GLY A 20 -0.77 -0.47 12.57
N ARG A 21 -1.13 -1.06 13.70
CA ARG A 21 -0.17 -1.85 14.47
C ARG A 21 0.22 -3.00 13.55
N VAL A 22 1.41 -2.96 12.98
CA VAL A 22 2.02 -4.15 12.40
C VAL A 22 3.27 -4.40 13.23
N GLY A 23 3.21 -5.46 14.02
CA GLY A 23 4.25 -5.79 15.00
C GLY A 23 5.54 -6.20 14.29
N ASP A 24 6.68 -5.83 14.88
CA ASP A 24 8.01 -6.47 14.80
C ASP A 24 8.49 -7.07 13.47
N GLY A 25 7.89 -6.68 12.35
CA GLY A 25 8.20 -7.06 10.98
C GLY A 25 8.71 -5.85 10.23
N GLY A 26 9.47 -6.06 9.17
CA GLY A 26 10.24 -5.02 8.48
C GLY A 26 9.41 -3.85 7.93
N PRO A 27 10.07 -2.88 7.27
CA PRO A 27 9.37 -1.78 6.62
C PRO A 27 8.41 -2.31 5.55
N VAL A 28 7.10 -2.18 5.81
CA VAL A 28 6.03 -2.48 4.86
C VAL A 28 5.81 -1.25 3.98
N PHE A 29 5.75 -1.46 2.68
CA PHE A 29 5.48 -0.44 1.67
C PHE A 29 4.13 -0.70 1.01
N VAL A 30 3.48 0.35 0.57
CA VAL A 30 2.24 0.25 -0.22
C VAL A 30 2.58 0.55 -1.66
N GLY A 31 2.06 -0.25 -2.57
CA GLY A 31 2.23 -0.02 -3.99
C GLY A 31 1.06 -0.55 -4.80
N THR A 32 1.04 -0.14 -6.07
CA THR A 32 -0.01 -0.54 -7.00
C THR A 32 0.59 -1.52 -8.00
N ILE A 33 -0.12 -2.60 -8.26
CA ILE A 33 0.31 -3.57 -9.26
C ILE A 33 0.26 -2.90 -10.63
N SER A 34 1.42 -2.72 -11.26
CA SER A 34 1.54 -2.07 -12.57
C SER A 34 1.54 -3.08 -13.71
N ALA A 35 2.15 -4.25 -13.49
CA ALA A 35 2.13 -5.34 -14.45
C ALA A 35 2.09 -6.70 -13.75
N LEU A 36 1.34 -7.63 -14.32
CA LEU A 36 1.31 -9.03 -13.89
C LEU A 36 1.78 -9.90 -15.04
N GLY A 37 2.89 -10.62 -14.82
CA GLY A 37 3.40 -11.63 -15.73
C GLY A 37 3.12 -13.06 -15.24
N PRO A 38 3.38 -14.06 -16.09
CA PRO A 38 3.13 -15.46 -15.78
C PRO A 38 4.03 -16.03 -14.68
N LYS A 39 5.20 -15.42 -14.44
CA LYS A 39 6.15 -15.85 -13.39
C LYS A 39 6.40 -14.77 -12.34
N PHE A 40 6.37 -13.49 -12.74
CA PHE A 40 6.63 -12.34 -11.87
C PHE A 40 5.71 -11.19 -12.26
N GLY A 41 5.36 -10.35 -11.30
CA GLY A 41 4.73 -9.06 -11.52
C GLY A 41 5.63 -7.91 -11.06
N PHE A 42 5.22 -6.72 -11.43
CA PHE A 42 5.84 -5.47 -11.07
C PHE A 42 4.85 -4.61 -10.31
N ILE A 43 5.32 -4.09 -9.17
CA ILE A 43 4.61 -3.08 -8.41
C ILE A 43 5.26 -1.74 -8.68
N ASP A 44 4.43 -0.75 -9.01
CA ASP A 44 4.85 0.64 -9.02
C ASP A 44 4.80 1.18 -7.58
N CYS A 45 5.98 1.55 -7.08
CA CYS A 45 6.13 2.19 -5.78
C CYS A 45 7.24 3.25 -5.88
N PRO A 46 6.89 4.55 -5.99
CA PRO A 46 7.87 5.61 -6.14
C PRO A 46 8.81 5.71 -4.93
N GLN A 47 8.34 5.33 -3.74
CA GLN A 47 9.16 5.31 -2.52
C GLN A 47 10.29 4.29 -2.61
N VAL A 48 10.01 3.08 -3.11
CA VAL A 48 11.03 2.04 -3.28
C VAL A 48 11.95 2.36 -4.46
N MET A 49 11.41 2.85 -5.57
CA MET A 49 12.24 3.33 -6.69
C MET A 49 13.19 4.45 -6.28
N ALA A 50 12.76 5.40 -5.46
CA ALA A 50 13.63 6.47 -4.97
C ALA A 50 14.71 5.97 -4.01
N GLN A 51 14.40 4.96 -3.18
CA GLN A 51 15.35 4.42 -2.19
C GLN A 51 16.36 3.43 -2.81
N TYR A 52 15.92 2.59 -3.74
CA TYR A 52 16.72 1.47 -4.26
C TYR A 52 17.10 1.66 -5.74
N GLY A 53 16.53 2.64 -6.43
CA GLY A 53 16.79 2.89 -7.85
C GLY A 53 16.24 1.80 -8.78
N SER A 54 15.34 0.94 -8.30
CA SER A 54 14.80 -0.20 -9.04
C SER A 54 13.37 -0.49 -8.64
N GLY A 55 12.59 -1.01 -9.60
CA GLY A 55 11.21 -1.45 -9.36
C GLY A 55 11.14 -2.68 -8.46
N VAL A 56 10.00 -2.87 -7.80
CA VAL A 56 9.78 -4.01 -6.91
C VAL A 56 9.30 -5.20 -7.73
N SER A 57 10.09 -6.27 -7.69
CA SER A 57 9.72 -7.54 -8.32
C SER A 57 8.92 -8.40 -7.35
N VAL A 58 7.82 -8.95 -7.85
CA VAL A 58 6.90 -9.75 -7.04
C VAL A 58 6.69 -11.09 -7.71
N PRO A 59 6.80 -12.21 -6.99
CA PRO A 59 6.54 -13.51 -7.58
C PRO A 59 5.04 -13.65 -7.88
N SER A 60 4.69 -14.22 -9.03
CA SER A 60 3.28 -14.33 -9.47
C SER A 60 2.42 -15.14 -8.48
N VAL A 61 3.04 -16.05 -7.70
CA VAL A 61 2.37 -16.78 -6.61
C VAL A 61 1.81 -15.86 -5.52
N ALA A 62 2.47 -14.75 -5.22
CA ALA A 62 2.03 -13.76 -4.23
C ALA A 62 0.95 -12.83 -4.81
N LEU A 63 0.85 -12.75 -6.13
CA LEU A 63 -0.15 -11.98 -6.88
C LEU A 63 -1.34 -12.84 -7.31
N CYS A 64 -1.40 -14.10 -6.85
CA CYS A 64 -2.50 -14.99 -7.14
C CYS A 64 -3.79 -14.43 -6.53
N GLY A 65 -4.76 -14.06 -7.37
CA GLY A 65 -6.01 -13.41 -6.96
C GLY A 65 -5.99 -11.89 -7.00
N PHE A 66 -4.86 -11.27 -7.36
CA PHE A 66 -4.75 -9.83 -7.59
C PHE A 66 -4.82 -9.47 -9.07
N SER A 67 -5.11 -8.20 -9.34
CA SER A 67 -5.18 -7.64 -10.69
C SER A 67 -4.28 -6.42 -10.83
N VAL A 68 -3.89 -6.11 -12.07
CA VAL A 68 -3.21 -4.84 -12.38
C VAL A 68 -4.13 -3.68 -11.97
N GLY A 69 -3.59 -2.72 -11.21
CA GLY A 69 -4.32 -1.60 -10.62
C GLY A 69 -4.73 -1.80 -9.16
N ASP A 70 -4.58 -3.01 -8.61
CA ASP A 70 -4.91 -3.27 -7.20
C ASP A 70 -3.81 -2.73 -6.27
N MET A 71 -4.22 -2.16 -5.13
CA MET A 71 -3.30 -1.68 -4.10
C MET A 71 -3.00 -2.79 -3.11
N ILE A 72 -1.72 -3.01 -2.89
CA ILE A 72 -1.24 -4.06 -1.99
C ILE A 72 -0.20 -3.51 -1.03
N ASP A 73 -0.26 -4.01 0.21
CA ASP A 73 0.78 -3.85 1.20
C ASP A 73 1.80 -4.95 0.98
N PHE A 74 3.07 -4.59 0.81
CA PHE A 74 4.14 -5.57 0.64
C PHE A 74 5.34 -5.26 1.52
N GLU A 75 5.98 -6.32 2.01
CA GLU A 75 7.25 -6.20 2.71
C GLU A 75 8.38 -6.29 1.70
N LEU A 76 9.22 -5.25 1.65
CA LEU A 76 10.38 -5.22 0.78
C LEU A 76 11.54 -5.97 1.45
N THR A 77 12.10 -6.93 0.73
CA THR A 77 13.36 -7.59 1.10
C THR A 77 14.36 -7.44 -0.03
N VAL A 78 15.64 -7.34 0.33
CA VAL A 78 16.72 -7.33 -0.65
C VAL A 78 17.32 -8.72 -0.65
N SER A 79 17.30 -9.39 -1.80
CA SER A 79 17.94 -10.70 -1.95
C SER A 79 19.47 -10.56 -1.79
N ASP A 80 20.16 -11.68 -1.55
CA ASP A 80 21.63 -11.73 -1.48
C ASP A 80 22.31 -11.17 -2.75
N GLN A 81 21.58 -11.22 -3.88
CA GLN A 81 21.99 -10.63 -5.16
C GLN A 81 21.76 -9.10 -5.26
N GLY A 82 21.34 -8.44 -4.19
CA GLY A 82 21.05 -7.01 -4.17
C GLY A 82 19.75 -6.61 -4.88
N GLN A 83 18.90 -7.57 -5.25
CA GLN A 83 17.67 -7.30 -5.99
C GLN A 83 16.48 -7.10 -5.02
N PRO A 84 15.72 -5.99 -5.15
CA PRO A 84 14.52 -5.76 -4.35
C PRO A 84 13.38 -6.71 -4.77
N GLN A 85 12.93 -7.51 -3.82
CA GLN A 85 11.83 -8.47 -3.97
C GLN A 85 10.79 -8.25 -2.87
N THR A 86 9.57 -8.67 -3.10
CA THR A 86 8.58 -8.76 -2.02
C THR A 86 8.75 -10.06 -1.24
N TYR A 87 8.86 -9.95 0.08
CA TYR A 87 8.84 -11.09 0.98
C TYR A 87 7.41 -11.56 1.25
N SER A 88 6.52 -10.62 1.51
CA SER A 88 5.10 -10.89 1.80
C SER A 88 4.24 -9.85 1.10
N VAL A 89 3.11 -10.27 0.54
CA VAL A 89 2.13 -9.39 -0.11
C VAL A 89 0.79 -9.62 0.57
N LYS A 90 0.09 -8.54 0.88
CA LYS A 90 -1.23 -8.53 1.48
C LYS A 90 -2.11 -7.53 0.74
N PRO A 91 -3.42 -7.80 0.62
CA PRO A 91 -4.34 -6.82 0.09
C PRO A 91 -4.30 -5.58 0.98
N HIS A 92 -4.05 -4.40 0.40
CA HIS A 92 -4.18 -3.17 1.14
C HIS A 92 -5.65 -3.06 1.52
N SER A 93 -5.95 -3.19 2.81
CA SER A 93 -7.32 -3.26 3.32
C SER A 93 -7.96 -1.87 3.22
N GLY A 94 -8.36 -1.52 2.01
CA GLY A 94 -8.95 -0.27 1.60
C GLY A 94 -9.99 -0.55 0.52
N ASP A 95 -11.09 -1.18 0.93
CA ASP A 95 -12.38 -1.10 0.24
C ASP A 95 -12.38 -1.59 -1.23
N ASN A 96 -12.44 -2.90 -1.44
CA ASN A 96 -13.01 -3.43 -2.69
C ASN A 96 -14.35 -4.10 -2.35
N GLN A 97 -15.33 -3.27 -2.00
CA GLN A 97 -16.69 -3.69 -1.63
C GLN A 97 -17.59 -3.99 -2.84
N PHE A 98 -17.04 -4.29 -4.02
CA PHE A 98 -17.85 -4.76 -5.16
C PHE A 98 -18.08 -6.27 -5.08
N ALA A 99 -18.72 -6.70 -3.98
CA ALA A 99 -19.55 -7.90 -4.03
C ALA A 99 -20.81 -7.52 -4.81
N ALA A 100 -20.91 -7.99 -6.05
CA ALA A 100 -22.13 -8.00 -6.85
C ALA A 100 -22.58 -9.45 -7.05
#